data_AF-A0A4Y8S6L2-F1
#
_entry.id   AF-A0A4Y8S6L2-F1
#
_cell.length_a   1.000
_cell.length_b   1.000
_cell.length_c   1.000
_cell.angle_alpha   90.00
_cell.angle_beta   90.00
_cell.angle_gamma   90.00
#
_symmetry.space_group_name_H-M   'P 1'
#
loop_
_entity.id
_entity.type
_entity.pdbx_description
1 polymer ?
#
loop_
_entity_poly.entity_id
_entity_poly.type
_entity_poly.pdbx_seq_one_letter_code
_entity_poly.pdbx_strand_id
1 'polypeptide(L)' 'MKLSTGKWVHIFPDSGVGYRLYDPIAEAELGRILFDVADNWIYDDHLLSVDEQEELAGAINGHQKEMEQLLKSLTNDKH' A
#
# COMPACT_ATOMS: atom_id res chain seq x y z
N MET A 1 4.34 -5.28 7.05
CA MET A 1 3.04 -4.91 7.61
C MET A 1 2.01 -6.01 7.35
N LYS A 2 0.86 -5.95 8.01
CA LYS A 2 -0.28 -6.81 7.71
C LYS A 2 -1.36 -5.95 7.06
N LEU A 3 -1.88 -6.39 5.91
CA LEU A 3 -2.99 -5.73 5.22
C LEU A 3 -4.32 -6.06 5.88
N SER A 4 -5.33 -5.23 5.64
CA SER A 4 -6.71 -5.41 6.08
C SER A 4 -7.34 -6.72 5.60
N THR A 5 -6.91 -7.22 4.44
CA THR A 5 -7.30 -8.54 3.88
C THR A 5 -6.67 -9.71 4.63
N GLY A 6 -5.72 -9.45 5.53
CA GLY A 6 -5.05 -10.44 6.36
C GLY A 6 -3.69 -10.91 5.83
N LYS A 7 -3.31 -10.52 4.60
CA LYS A 7 -1.99 -10.84 4.01
C LYS A 7 -0.86 -10.12 4.74
N TRP A 8 0.30 -10.78 4.82
CA TRP A 8 1.51 -10.17 5.35
C TRP A 8 2.39 -9.74 4.21
N VAL A 9 2.89 -8.50 4.28
CA VAL A 9 3.72 -7.93 3.24
C VAL A 9 4.97 -7.32 3.86
N HIS A 10 6.13 -7.79 3.41
CA HIS A 10 7.41 -7.17 3.66
C HIS A 10 7.75 -6.24 2.50
N ILE A 11 8.13 -5.01 2.83
CA ILE A 11 8.42 -3.95 1.87
C ILE A 11 9.92 -3.73 1.88
N PHE A 12 10.58 -3.96 0.76
CA PHE A 12 12.00 -3.72 0.58
C PHE A 12 12.20 -2.49 -0.31
N PRO A 13 12.95 -1.46 0.13
CA PRO A 13 13.34 -0.39 -0.76
C PRO A 13 14.21 -0.96 -1.89
N ASP A 14 13.84 -0.69 -3.13
CA ASP A 14 14.64 -1.08 -4.29
C ASP A 14 15.56 0.08 -4.71
N SER A 15 16.73 -0.26 -5.22
CA SER A 15 17.83 0.65 -5.56
C SER A 15 17.58 1.61 -6.74
N GLY A 16 16.35 1.70 -7.26
CA GLY A 16 16.07 2.35 -8.55
C GLY A 16 14.83 3.25 -8.60
N VAL A 17 13.62 2.72 -8.35
CA VAL A 17 12.35 3.42 -8.71
C VAL A 17 11.11 2.94 -7.93
N GLY A 18 11.28 2.17 -6.86
CA GLY A 18 10.13 1.56 -6.20
C GLY A 18 10.43 0.69 -4.99
N TYR A 19 9.42 -0.08 -4.58
CA TYR A 19 9.49 -0.99 -3.45
C TYR A 19 9.14 -2.41 -3.88
N ARG A 20 10.00 -3.38 -3.57
CA ARG A 20 9.68 -4.80 -3.76
C ARG A 20 8.79 -5.29 -2.63
N LEU A 21 7.78 -6.08 -2.96
CA LEU A 21 6.83 -6.66 -2.04
C LEU A 21 7.02 -8.17 -1.93
N TYR A 22 6.97 -8.69 -0.71
CA TYR A 22 7.16 -10.11 -0.43
C TYR A 22 6.19 -10.58 0.66
N ASP A 23 5.55 -11.72 0.44
CA ASP A 23 4.78 -12.41 1.47
C ASP A 23 5.70 -13.41 2.21
N PRO A 24 6.05 -13.15 3.49
CA PRO A 24 6.89 -14.06 4.25
C PRO A 24 6.17 -15.32 4.71
N ILE A 25 4.84 -15.36 4.69
CA ILE A 25 4.05 -16.52 5.09
C ILE A 25 3.88 -17.48 3.92
N ALA A 26 3.58 -16.93 2.73
CA ALA A 26 3.49 -17.72 1.51
C ALA A 26 4.86 -17.97 0.84
N GLU A 27 5.92 -17.34 1.35
CA GLU A 27 7.27 -17.34 0.77
C GLU A 27 7.28 -16.95 -0.73
N ALA A 28 6.51 -15.93 -1.09
CA ALA A 28 6.25 -15.55 -2.47
C ALA A 28 6.50 -14.06 -2.75
N GLU A 29 7.01 -13.73 -3.94
CA GLU A 29 7.12 -12.34 -4.41
C GLU A 29 5.73 -11.83 -4.81
N LEU A 30 5.29 -10.74 -4.17
CA LEU A 30 4.00 -10.08 -4.43
C LEU A 30 4.13 -8.94 -5.46
N GLY A 31 5.27 -8.87 -6.14
CA GLY A 31 5.55 -7.88 -7.17
C GLY A 31 6.28 -6.65 -6.64
N ARG A 32 6.01 -5.51 -7.26
CA ARG A 32 6.67 -4.24 -6.97
C ARG A 32 5.67 -3.10 -7.00
N ILE A 33 5.85 -2.15 -6.11
CA ILE A 33 5.27 -0.82 -6.20
C ILE A 33 6.22 0.03 -7.02
N LEU A 34 5.71 0.65 -8.08
CA LEU A 34 6.46 1.54 -8.95
C LEU A 34 5.86 2.94 -8.91
N PHE A 35 6.71 3.93 -9.17
CA PHE A 35 6.31 5.32 -9.33
C PHE A 35 6.58 5.79 -10.75
N ASP A 36 5.72 6.67 -11.27
CA ASP A 36 6.00 7.39 -12.51
C ASP A 36 6.97 8.56 -12.27
N VAL A 37 7.34 9.27 -13.34
CA VAL A 37 8.26 10.42 -13.27
C VAL A 37 7.71 11.62 -12.50
N ALA A 38 6.44 11.61 -12.14
CA ALA A 38 5.76 12.61 -11.33
C ALA A 38 5.41 12.09 -9.92
N ASP A 39 6.05 11.00 -9.48
CA ASP A 39 5.85 10.32 -8.19
C ASP A 39 4.42 9.77 -7.98
N ASN A 40 3.67 9.51 -9.06
CA ASN A 40 2.37 8.84 -8.95
C ASN A 40 2.52 7.33 -8.84
N TRP A 41 1.63 6.73 -8.07
CA TRP A 41 1.52 5.28 -7.88
C TRP A 41 1.08 4.59 -9.16
N ILE A 42 1.85 3.59 -9.60
CA ILE A 42 1.49 2.73 -10.73
C ILE A 42 0.91 1.43 -10.17
N TYR A 43 -0.39 1.24 -10.40
CA TYR A 43 -1.12 0.04 -9.99
C TYR A 43 -1.09 -1.00 -11.11
N ASP A 44 -0.66 -2.22 -10.81
CA ASP A 44 -0.57 -3.33 -11.78
C ASP A 44 -1.75 -4.31 -11.71
N ASP A 45 -2.58 -4.23 -10.65
CA ASP A 45 -3.76 -5.04 -10.31
C ASP A 45 -3.60 -6.57 -10.51
N HIS A 46 -2.37 -7.09 -10.50
CA HIS A 46 -2.11 -8.50 -10.79
C HIS A 46 -1.91 -9.37 -9.54
N LEU A 47 -1.22 -8.85 -8.53
CA LEU A 47 -0.85 -9.61 -7.33
C LEU A 47 -1.53 -9.10 -6.06
N LEU A 48 -1.94 -7.83 -6.07
CA LEU A 48 -2.67 -7.15 -5.02
C LEU A 48 -3.83 -6.39 -5.64
N SER A 49 -4.98 -6.37 -4.98
CA SER A 49 -6.09 -5.50 -5.44
C SER A 49 -5.72 -4.03 -5.26
N VAL A 50 -6.42 -3.14 -5.97
CA VAL A 50 -6.28 -1.69 -5.81
C VAL A 50 -6.35 -1.27 -4.33
N ASP A 51 -7.31 -1.76 -3.55
CA ASP A 51 -7.44 -1.45 -2.11
C ASP A 51 -6.20 -1.88 -1.30
N GLU A 52 -5.63 -3.06 -1.58
CA GLU A 52 -4.41 -3.55 -0.94
C GLU A 52 -3.20 -2.69 -1.31
N GLN A 53 -3.14 -2.20 -2.55
CA GLN A 53 -2.09 -1.31 -3.03
C GLN A 53 -2.20 0.08 -2.41
N GLU A 54 -3.41 0.63 -2.23
CA GLU A 54 -3.64 1.89 -1.52
C GLU A 54 -3.26 1.82 -0.03
N GLU A 55 -3.53 0.69 0.63
CA GLU A 55 -3.14 0.47 2.02
C GLU A 55 -1.60 0.45 2.18
N LEU A 56 -0.90 -0.23 1.26
CA LEU A 56 0.57 -0.21 1.19
C LEU A 56 1.09 1.20 0.91
N ALA A 57 0.39 1.96 0.06
CA ALA A 57 0.74 3.33 -0.23
C ALA A 57 0.68 4.24 0.98
N GLY A 58 -0.41 4.13 1.74
CA GLY A 58 -0.56 4.83 3.01
C GLY A 58 0.54 4.46 4.01
N ALA A 59 0.93 3.19 4.07
CA ALA A 59 1.96 2.71 4.98
C ALA A 59 3.37 3.19 4.59
N ILE A 60 3.69 3.23 3.29
CA ILE A 60 4.99 3.68 2.78
C ILE A 60 5.16 5.19 2.94
N ASN A 61 4.14 5.97 2.57
CA ASN A 61 4.22 7.43 2.63
C ASN A 61 3.94 7.98 4.05
N GLY A 62 3.54 7.15 5.00
CA GLY A 62 3.25 7.57 6.38
C GLY A 62 1.93 8.32 6.58
N HIS A 63 1.07 8.39 5.55
CA HIS A 63 -0.22 9.10 5.58
C HIS A 63 -1.34 8.34 6.28
N GLN A 64 -1.04 7.23 6.94
CA GLN A 64 -2.04 6.48 7.73
C GLN A 64 -2.79 7.39 8.71
N LYS A 65 -2.10 8.41 9.26
CA LYS A 65 -2.69 9.40 10.18
C LYS A 65 -3.63 10.40 9.49
N GLU A 66 -3.31 10.83 8.27
CA GLU A 66 -4.15 11.78 7.51
C GLU A 66 -5.37 11.08 6.89
N MET A 67 -5.20 9.84 6.43
CA MET A 67 -6.30 9.01 5.96
C MET A 67 -7.26 8.63 7.10
N GLU A 68 -6.74 8.28 8.29
CA GLU A 68 -7.59 8.08 9.49
C GLU A 68 -8.36 9.33 9.89
N GLN A 69 -7.75 10.52 9.76
CA GLN A 69 -8.41 11.79 10.03
C GLN A 69 -9.52 12.09 9.01
N LEU A 70 -9.28 11.82 7.73
CA LEU A 70 -10.28 11.97 6.67
C LEU A 70 -11.46 11.00 6.85
N LEU A 71 -11.18 9.73 7.18
CA LEU A 71 -12.20 8.73 7.45
C LEU A 71 -13.06 9.11 8.67
N LYS A 72 -12.45 9.66 9.73
CA LYS A 72 -13.16 10.20 10.90
C LYS A 72 -14.05 11.39 10.55
N SER A 73 -13.60 12.32 9.70
CA SER A 73 -14.45 13.45 9.29
C SER A 73 -15.65 12.98 8.48
N LEU A 74 -15.46 12.01 7.59
CA LEU A 74 -16.54 11.48 6.74
C LEU A 74 -17.56 10.63 7.51
N THR A 75 -17.18 10.02 8.63
CA THR A 75 -18.11 9.27 9.50
C THR A 75 -18.89 10.18 10.47
N ASN A 76 -18.34 11.33 10.84
CA ASN A 76 -19.00 12.31 11.70
C ASN A 76 -20.05 13.18 10.97
N ASP A 77 -20.03 13.24 9.63
CA ASP A 77 -21.03 13.97 8.83
C ASP A 77 -22.39 13.24 8.68
N LYS A 78 -22.58 12.10 9.36
CA LYS A 78 -23.86 11.34 9.37
C LYS A 78 -24.73 11.59 10.60
N HIS A 79 -24.71 12.79 11.21
CA HIS A 79 -25.67 13.19 12.25
C HIS A 79 -26.42 14.47 11.87
#